data_AF-A0A959CIH5-F1
#
_entry.id   AF-A0A959CIH5-F1
#
_cell.length_a   1.000
_cell.length_b   1.000
_cell.length_c   1.000
_cell.angle_alpha   90.00
_cell.angle_beta   90.00
_cell.angle_gamma   90.00
#
_symmetry.space_group_name_H-M   'P 1'
#
loop_
_entity.id
_entity.type
_entity.pdbx_description
1 polymer ?
#
loop_
_entity_poly.entity_id
_entity_poly.type
_entity_poly.pdbx_seq_one_letter_code
_entity_poly.pdbx_strand_id
1 'polypeptide(L)'
;MAQFNWTYVSDTGKKFNVGIYHGSKTGHLVVYCNLRVVLIDFNVLETKTYPLFLDDELCELTIERRDNEFRYGFDINRKADTPRNRHRKKVEKKHWRQTLLFFGAMGVIVALSTTLFLRYDTKQKVAKRETLLANFGRETVARIDRLVPTDEGALIRFSFVAEGKIQHAELLHPSGLPIILPYGMPLREADEFRVRFVTNRPSIWDLQLGQPSDGQVEKYNLLARERHAQLHPELSSRHIQCLAGIAYDLKGPAGLADFYFQDASPEANAFANELTYKRLVRGAPFRQRAEGECW
;
A
#
# COMPACT_ATOMS: atom_id res chain seq x y z
N MET A 1 -1.01 69.84 -15.45
CA MET A 1 -1.13 69.71 -13.98
C MET A 1 -2.00 68.51 -13.72
N ALA A 2 -1.56 67.59 -12.88
CA ALA A 2 -2.25 66.33 -12.62
C ALA A 2 -2.97 66.41 -11.27
N GLN A 3 -4.22 65.94 -11.23
CA GLN A 3 -5.01 65.86 -10.01
C GLN A 3 -5.59 64.46 -9.90
N PHE A 4 -5.36 63.82 -8.75
CA PHE A 4 -5.86 62.47 -8.47
C PHE A 4 -6.51 62.44 -7.09
N ASN A 5 -7.44 61.52 -6.91
CA ASN A 5 -8.08 61.24 -5.64
C ASN A 5 -8.23 59.73 -5.41
N TRP A 6 -8.16 59.34 -4.14
CA TRP A 6 -8.41 58.00 -3.65
C TRP A 6 -9.33 58.08 -2.44
N THR A 7 -10.19 57.08 -2.32
CA THR A 7 -11.02 56.90 -1.13
C THR A 7 -10.48 55.71 -0.35
N TYR A 8 -9.96 55.96 0.85
CA TYR A 8 -9.64 54.93 1.82
C TYR A 8 -10.79 54.76 2.80
N VAL A 9 -11.16 53.51 3.08
CA VAL A 9 -12.18 53.17 4.08
C VAL A 9 -11.48 52.38 5.18
N SER A 10 -11.51 52.88 6.41
CA SER A 10 -10.94 52.20 7.57
C SER A 10 -11.83 51.03 8.03
N ASP A 11 -11.30 50.18 8.91
CA ASP A 11 -12.07 49.07 9.50
C ASP A 11 -13.26 49.55 10.34
N THR A 12 -13.20 50.78 10.84
CA THR A 12 -14.31 51.45 11.55
C THR A 12 -15.39 51.99 10.61
N GLY A 13 -15.21 51.82 9.29
CA GLY A 13 -16.11 52.33 8.25
C GLY A 13 -15.92 53.81 7.91
N LYS A 14 -14.94 54.48 8.53
CA LYS A 14 -14.65 55.90 8.28
C LYS A 14 -13.99 56.06 6.90
N LYS A 15 -14.49 57.04 6.14
CA LYS A 15 -13.99 57.35 4.79
C LYS A 15 -13.01 58.51 4.83
N PHE A 16 -11.88 58.35 4.13
CA PHE A 16 -10.85 59.36 3.95
C PHE A 16 -10.65 59.59 2.44
N ASN A 17 -10.93 60.80 1.99
CA ASN A 17 -10.71 61.22 0.61
C ASN A 17 -9.35 61.89 0.52
N VAL A 18 -8.34 61.13 0.11
CA VAL A 18 -6.98 61.62 -0.12
C VAL A 18 -6.87 62.07 -1.55
N GLY A 19 -6.40 63.28 -1.80
CA GLY A 19 -6.14 63.74 -3.14
C GLY A 19 -4.84 64.51 -3.23
N ILE A 20 -4.38 64.63 -4.47
CA ILE A 20 -3.14 65.32 -4.80
C ILE A 20 -3.35 66.32 -5.93
N TYR A 21 -2.51 67.34 -5.93
CA TYR A 21 -2.30 68.23 -7.05
C TYR A 21 -0.80 68.29 -7.34
N HIS A 22 -0.39 67.90 -8.54
CA HIS A 22 1.01 67.84 -8.90
C HIS A 22 1.29 68.57 -10.23
N GLY A 23 2.15 69.58 -10.16
CA GLY A 23 2.66 70.30 -11.31
C GLY A 23 3.85 69.57 -11.93
N SER A 24 3.62 68.70 -12.91
CA SER A 24 4.69 67.89 -13.54
C SER A 24 5.87 68.67 -14.13
N LYS A 25 5.70 69.96 -14.46
CA LYS A 25 6.77 70.85 -14.95
C LYS A 25 7.38 71.73 -13.86
N THR A 26 6.61 72.06 -12.83
CA THR A 26 7.01 73.01 -11.77
C THR A 26 7.44 72.30 -10.48
N GLY A 27 7.16 71.00 -10.35
CA GLY A 27 7.41 70.19 -9.17
C GLY A 27 6.57 70.58 -7.95
N HIS A 28 5.52 71.39 -8.11
CA HIS A 28 4.64 71.78 -7.01
C HIS A 28 3.68 70.64 -6.67
N LEU A 29 3.73 70.14 -5.44
CA LEU A 29 2.87 69.10 -4.92
C LEU A 29 2.03 69.64 -3.76
N VAL A 30 0.73 69.37 -3.81
CA VAL A 30 -0.19 69.54 -2.68
C VAL A 30 -0.91 68.23 -2.45
N VAL A 31 -0.87 67.71 -1.23
CA VAL A 31 -1.66 66.56 -0.78
C VAL A 31 -2.72 67.07 0.18
N TYR A 32 -3.96 66.65 -0.01
CA TYR A 32 -5.08 66.98 0.87
C TYR A 32 -5.82 65.71 1.29
N CYS A 33 -6.41 65.74 2.48
CA CYS A 33 -7.30 64.70 2.99
C CYS A 33 -8.59 65.34 3.49
N ASN A 34 -9.75 64.90 2.99
CA ASN A 34 -11.06 65.44 3.31
C ASN A 34 -11.11 66.98 3.21
N LEU A 35 -10.63 67.51 2.07
CA LEU A 35 -10.55 68.94 1.74
C LEU A 35 -9.58 69.77 2.61
N ARG A 36 -8.79 69.15 3.49
CA ARG A 36 -7.75 69.83 4.27
C ARG A 36 -6.38 69.52 3.68
N VAL A 37 -5.57 70.53 3.43
CA VAL A 37 -4.18 70.33 2.98
C VAL A 37 -3.39 69.70 4.13
N VAL A 38 -2.74 68.57 3.84
CA VAL A 38 -1.95 67.80 4.81
C VAL A 38 -0.46 67.85 4.53
N LEU A 39 -0.06 68.06 3.27
CA LEU A 39 1.33 68.17 2.87
C LEU A 39 1.45 69.09 1.65
N ILE A 40 2.45 69.96 1.64
CA ILE A 40 2.88 70.74 0.48
C ILE A 40 4.37 70.46 0.29
N ASP A 41 4.78 70.20 -0.94
CA ASP A 41 6.18 70.04 -1.29
C ASP A 41 6.49 70.70 -2.63
N PHE A 42 7.74 71.12 -2.79
CA PHE A 42 8.23 71.80 -3.98
C PHE A 42 9.35 70.97 -4.61
N ASN A 43 9.59 71.16 -5.91
CA ASN A 43 10.63 70.44 -6.66
C ASN A 43 10.47 68.91 -6.71
N VAL A 44 9.23 68.40 -6.72
CA VAL A 44 8.93 66.97 -6.87
C VAL A 44 9.04 66.55 -8.34
N LEU A 45 10.26 66.58 -8.89
CA LEU A 45 10.53 66.24 -10.29
C LEU A 45 11.01 64.79 -10.49
N GLU A 46 11.15 64.04 -9.39
CA GLU A 46 11.63 62.65 -9.37
C GLU A 46 10.67 61.76 -8.57
N THR A 47 10.93 60.45 -8.59
CA THR A 47 10.14 59.48 -7.83
C THR A 47 10.24 59.74 -6.34
N LYS A 48 9.09 59.91 -5.67
CA LYS A 48 9.03 60.18 -4.23
C LYS A 48 7.81 59.54 -3.59
N THR A 49 7.99 59.01 -2.39
CA THR A 49 6.93 58.37 -1.59
C THR A 49 6.70 59.15 -0.30
N TYR A 50 5.45 59.39 0.02
CA TYR A 50 5.02 60.12 1.21
C TYR A 50 4.21 59.21 2.14
N PRO A 51 4.69 58.97 3.38
CA PRO A 51 3.93 58.23 4.37
C PRO A 51 2.82 59.11 4.95
N LEU A 52 1.61 58.56 5.03
CA LEU A 52 0.44 59.20 5.60
C LEU A 52 -0.24 58.22 6.56
N PHE A 53 -0.44 58.62 7.82
CA PHE A 53 -1.27 57.85 8.74
C PHE A 53 -2.73 58.25 8.60
N LEU A 54 -3.57 57.29 8.22
CA LEU A 54 -5.02 57.44 8.20
C LEU A 54 -5.61 56.52 9.27
N ASP A 55 -6.04 57.12 10.38
CA ASP A 55 -6.41 56.38 11.60
C ASP A 55 -5.21 55.57 12.13
N ASP A 56 -5.29 54.24 12.15
CA ASP A 56 -4.24 53.32 12.60
C ASP A 56 -3.47 52.65 11.44
N GLU A 57 -3.80 52.95 10.18
CA GLU A 57 -3.14 52.39 8.99
C GLU A 57 -2.10 53.37 8.41
N LEU A 58 -0.92 52.84 8.08
CA LEU A 58 0.11 53.57 7.34
C LEU A 58 -0.14 53.39 5.84
N CYS A 59 -0.47 54.48 5.17
CA CYS A 59 -0.60 54.55 3.73
C CYS A 59 0.61 55.25 3.11
N GLU A 60 0.94 54.89 1.87
CA GLU A 60 2.02 55.47 1.10
C GLU A 60 1.44 56.06 -0.18
N LEU A 61 1.62 57.36 -0.33
CA LEU A 61 1.37 58.05 -1.58
C LEU A 61 2.67 58.05 -2.38
N THR A 62 2.69 57.36 -3.50
CA THR A 62 3.87 57.26 -4.36
C THR A 62 3.66 58.07 -5.63
N ILE A 63 4.60 58.94 -5.93
CA ILE A 63 4.73 59.62 -7.21
C ILE A 63 5.91 58.96 -7.91
N GLU A 64 5.67 58.15 -8.94
CA GLU A 64 6.72 57.50 -9.72
C GLU A 64 6.96 58.26 -11.02
N ARG A 65 8.20 58.64 -11.29
CA ARG A 65 8.61 59.12 -12.62
C ARG A 65 9.05 57.93 -13.47
N ARG A 66 8.39 57.72 -14.61
CA ARG A 66 8.79 56.76 -15.64
C ARG A 66 8.94 57.52 -16.95
N ASP A 67 10.15 57.53 -17.50
CA ASP A 67 10.52 58.34 -18.66
C ASP A 67 10.16 59.83 -18.45
N ASN A 68 9.23 60.36 -19.26
CA ASN A 68 8.72 61.73 -19.20
C ASN A 68 7.32 61.84 -18.57
N GLU A 69 6.82 60.79 -17.92
CA GLU A 69 5.51 60.77 -17.29
C GLU A 69 5.57 60.50 -15.78
N PHE A 70 4.57 61.00 -15.07
CA PHE A 70 4.37 60.73 -13.65
C PHE A 70 3.18 59.79 -13.46
N ARG A 71 3.38 58.75 -12.66
CA ARG A 71 2.34 57.85 -12.16
C ARG A 71 2.13 58.09 -10.68
N TYR A 72 0.89 57.89 -10.23
CA TYR A 72 0.51 58.16 -8.86
C TYR A 72 -0.15 56.92 -8.28
N GLY A 73 0.38 56.45 -7.16
CA GLY A 73 -0.10 55.29 -6.43
C GLY A 73 -0.48 55.68 -5.00
N PHE A 74 -1.48 55.00 -4.47
CA PHE A 74 -1.86 55.12 -3.06
C PHE A 74 -2.08 53.72 -2.52
N ASP A 75 -1.14 53.25 -1.72
CA ASP A 75 -1.09 51.88 -1.25
C ASP A 75 -1.01 51.81 0.28
N ILE A 76 -1.51 50.72 0.84
CA ILE A 76 -1.40 50.45 2.27
C ILE A 76 -0.08 49.75 2.54
N ASN A 77 0.79 50.34 3.37
CA ASN A 77 2.04 49.69 3.75
C ASN A 77 1.77 48.62 4.82
N ARG A 78 1.64 47.36 4.36
CA ARG A 78 1.48 46.19 5.23
C ARG A 78 2.79 45.61 5.77
N LYS A 79 3.94 46.12 5.32
CA LYS A 79 5.27 45.58 5.64
C LYS A 79 5.89 46.28 6.87
N ALA A 80 5.69 47.59 6.99
CA ALA A 80 6.19 48.40 8.09
C ALA A 80 5.71 47.88 9.46
N ASP A 81 6.54 48.05 10.49
CA ASP A 81 6.25 47.58 11.85
C ASP A 81 5.32 48.52 12.63
N THR A 82 4.08 48.65 12.15
CA THR A 82 3.02 49.38 12.86
C THR A 82 2.28 48.45 13.84
N PRO A 83 1.69 48.97 14.93
CA PRO A 83 0.87 48.17 15.85
C PRO A 83 -0.21 47.34 15.14
N ARG A 84 -0.83 47.92 14.12
CA ARG A 84 -1.86 47.31 13.28
C ARG A 84 -1.33 46.15 12.44
N ASN A 85 -0.17 46.33 11.78
CA ASN A 85 0.48 45.25 11.03
C ASN A 85 0.95 44.10 11.94
N ARG A 86 1.38 44.39 13.18
CA ARG A 86 1.68 43.35 14.18
C ARG A 86 0.44 42.54 14.55
N HIS A 87 -0.70 43.20 14.74
CA HIS A 87 -1.96 42.53 15.02
C HIS A 87 -2.39 41.62 13.85
N ARG A 88 -2.35 42.14 12.62
CA ARG A 88 -2.66 41.41 11.38
C ARG A 88 -1.82 40.13 11.26
N LYS A 89 -0.50 40.23 11.43
CA LYS A 89 0.42 39.07 11.38
C LYS A 89 0.10 38.00 12.44
N LYS A 90 -0.30 38.41 13.66
CA LYS A 90 -0.69 37.46 14.72
C LYS A 90 -1.97 36.71 14.37
N VAL A 91 -2.97 37.41 13.85
CA VAL A 91 -4.25 36.85 13.42
C VAL A 91 -4.04 35.90 12.23
N GLU A 92 -3.29 36.32 11.21
CA GLU A 92 -2.95 35.48 10.06
C GLU A 92 -2.21 34.21 10.49
N LYS A 93 -1.23 34.29 11.39
CA LYS A 93 -0.52 33.12 11.91
C LYS A 93 -1.45 32.16 12.66
N LYS A 94 -2.44 32.69 13.39
CA LYS A 94 -3.47 31.87 14.07
C LYS A 94 -4.35 31.17 13.05
N HIS A 95 -4.87 31.88 12.06
CA HIS A 95 -5.70 31.31 11.01
C HIS A 95 -4.94 30.28 10.18
N TRP A 96 -3.69 30.56 9.80
CA TRP A 96 -2.86 29.60 9.09
C TRP A 96 -2.69 28.29 9.87
N ARG A 97 -2.41 28.37 11.18
CA ARG A 97 -2.33 27.17 12.04
C ARG A 97 -3.66 26.43 12.11
N GLN A 98 -4.78 27.14 12.24
CA GLN A 98 -6.11 26.54 12.25
C GLN A 98 -6.43 25.84 10.93
N THR A 99 -6.12 26.48 9.79
CA THR A 99 -6.27 25.92 8.45
C THR A 99 -5.44 24.65 8.30
N LEU A 100 -4.18 24.66 8.72
CA LEU A 100 -3.30 23.49 8.66
C LEU A 100 -3.83 22.34 9.51
N LEU A 101 -4.31 22.63 10.72
CA LEU A 101 -4.91 21.62 11.60
C LEU A 101 -6.20 21.03 11.02
N PHE A 102 -7.06 21.87 10.45
CA PHE A 102 -8.31 21.43 9.82
C PHE A 102 -8.05 20.49 8.64
N PHE A 103 -7.19 20.91 7.70
CA PHE A 103 -6.85 20.08 6.55
C PHE A 103 -6.06 18.82 6.95
N GLY A 104 -5.20 18.91 7.97
CA GLY A 104 -4.51 17.75 8.52
C GLY A 104 -5.47 16.71 9.11
N ALA A 105 -6.42 17.16 9.94
CA ALA A 105 -7.44 16.27 10.54
C ALA A 105 -8.32 15.63 9.46
N MET A 106 -8.76 16.40 8.47
CA MET A 106 -9.55 15.88 7.36
C MET A 106 -8.78 14.83 6.54
N GLY A 107 -7.49 15.06 6.26
CA GLY A 107 -6.64 14.08 5.58
C GLY A 107 -6.53 12.76 6.32
N VAL A 108 -6.39 12.79 7.65
CA VAL A 108 -6.34 11.58 8.49
C VAL A 108 -7.67 10.81 8.43
N ILE A 109 -8.81 11.51 8.52
CA ILE A 109 -10.13 10.86 8.46
C ILE A 109 -10.34 10.17 7.10
N VAL A 110 -9.99 10.85 6.00
CA VAL A 110 -10.10 10.27 4.66
C VAL A 110 -9.22 9.03 4.54
N ALA A 111 -7.94 9.10 4.95
CA ALA A 111 -7.03 7.96 4.91
C ALA A 111 -7.55 6.75 5.74
N LEU A 112 -8.07 7.00 6.95
CA LEU A 112 -8.68 5.95 7.78
C LEU A 112 -9.92 5.35 7.12
N SER A 113 -10.81 6.18 6.57
CA SER A 113 -12.02 5.69 5.89
C SER A 113 -11.69 4.82 4.67
N THR A 114 -10.73 5.23 3.84
CA THR A 114 -10.30 4.48 2.66
C THR A 114 -9.66 3.16 3.04
N THR A 115 -8.78 3.14 4.04
CA THR A 115 -8.13 1.89 4.49
C THR A 115 -9.13 0.92 5.11
N LEU A 116 -10.10 1.40 5.89
CA LEU A 116 -11.19 0.58 6.42
C LEU A 116 -12.09 0.03 5.31
N PHE A 117 -12.47 0.86 4.33
CA PHE A 117 -13.29 0.46 3.21
C PHE A 117 -12.63 -0.63 2.36
N LEU A 118 -11.34 -0.46 2.01
CA LEU A 118 -10.58 -1.47 1.26
C LEU A 118 -10.51 -2.80 2.03
N ARG A 119 -10.23 -2.77 3.34
CA ARG A 119 -10.22 -3.98 4.17
C ARG A 119 -11.59 -4.67 4.23
N TYR A 120 -12.67 -3.88 4.31
CA TYR A 120 -14.03 -4.42 4.33
C TYR A 120 -14.39 -5.09 3.00
N ASP A 121 -14.13 -4.45 1.86
CA ASP A 121 -14.39 -5.00 0.53
C ASP A 121 -13.61 -6.31 0.27
N THR A 122 -12.32 -6.36 0.64
CA THR A 122 -11.53 -7.59 0.53
C THR A 122 -12.10 -8.71 1.39
N LYS A 123 -12.45 -8.44 2.65
CA LYS A 123 -13.07 -9.44 3.54
C LYS A 123 -14.39 -9.94 2.98
N GLN A 124 -15.24 -9.05 2.46
CA GLN A 124 -16.53 -9.43 1.90
C GLN A 124 -16.37 -10.28 0.65
N LYS A 125 -15.42 -9.97 -0.23
CA LYS A 125 -15.10 -10.78 -1.43
C LYS A 125 -14.61 -12.18 -1.06
N VAL A 126 -13.71 -12.30 -0.08
CA VAL A 126 -13.23 -13.60 0.42
C VAL A 126 -14.37 -14.40 1.03
N ALA A 127 -15.15 -13.80 1.94
CA ALA A 127 -16.30 -14.47 2.56
C ALA A 127 -17.34 -14.91 1.53
N LYS A 128 -17.60 -14.09 0.50
CA LYS A 128 -18.50 -14.46 -0.60
C LYS A 128 -17.95 -15.61 -1.44
N ARG A 129 -16.64 -15.65 -1.70
CA ARG A 129 -16.00 -16.78 -2.40
C ARG A 129 -16.07 -18.07 -1.58
N GLU A 130 -15.73 -18.00 -0.29
CA GLU A 130 -15.79 -19.15 0.62
C GLU A 130 -17.21 -19.69 0.75
N THR A 131 -18.22 -18.83 0.93
CA THR A 131 -19.62 -19.24 0.99
C THR A 131 -20.11 -19.86 -0.32
N LEU A 132 -19.69 -19.35 -1.48
CA LEU A 132 -20.01 -19.95 -2.77
C LEU A 132 -19.37 -21.34 -2.93
N LEU A 133 -18.09 -21.49 -2.53
CA LEU A 133 -17.40 -22.78 -2.56
C LEU A 133 -17.99 -23.78 -1.55
N ALA A 134 -18.46 -23.32 -0.39
CA ALA A 134 -19.08 -24.19 0.61
C ALA A 134 -20.45 -24.71 0.16
N ASN A 135 -21.27 -23.86 -0.47
CA ASN A 135 -22.64 -24.22 -0.85
C ASN A 135 -22.75 -24.86 -2.24
N PHE A 136 -21.86 -24.50 -3.17
CA PHE A 136 -21.95 -24.89 -4.58
C PHE A 136 -20.64 -25.48 -5.12
N GLY A 137 -19.68 -25.72 -4.24
CA GLY A 137 -18.39 -26.31 -4.58
C GLY A 137 -18.52 -27.78 -4.99
N ARG A 138 -17.91 -28.12 -6.11
CA ARG A 138 -17.63 -29.50 -6.50
C ARG A 138 -16.12 -29.71 -6.48
N GLU A 139 -15.72 -30.92 -6.17
CA GLU A 139 -14.31 -31.31 -6.15
C GLU A 139 -13.95 -32.10 -7.39
N THR A 140 -12.72 -31.91 -7.85
CA THR A 140 -12.08 -32.68 -8.91
C THR A 140 -10.58 -32.68 -8.68
N VAL A 141 -9.83 -33.32 -9.57
CA VAL A 141 -8.37 -33.31 -9.56
C VAL A 141 -7.86 -32.22 -10.48
N ALA A 142 -6.97 -31.38 -9.95
CA ALA A 142 -6.13 -30.47 -10.69
C ALA A 142 -4.76 -31.08 -10.93
N ARG A 143 -4.20 -30.84 -12.11
CA ARG A 143 -2.83 -31.20 -12.45
C ARG A 143 -2.00 -29.94 -12.62
N ILE A 144 -0.82 -29.91 -12.01
CA ILE A 144 0.15 -28.83 -12.18
C ILE A 144 0.73 -28.92 -13.58
N ASP A 145 0.52 -27.90 -14.40
CA ASP A 145 1.02 -27.85 -15.78
C ASP A 145 2.42 -27.22 -15.83
N ARG A 146 2.65 -26.16 -15.06
CA ARG A 146 3.94 -25.44 -15.07
C ARG A 146 4.18 -24.65 -13.79
N LEU A 147 5.44 -24.55 -13.40
CA LEU A 147 5.91 -23.66 -12.34
C LEU A 147 6.78 -22.57 -12.94
N VAL A 148 6.42 -21.29 -12.72
CA VAL A 148 7.14 -20.15 -13.30
C VAL A 148 7.65 -19.26 -12.17
N PRO A 149 8.98 -19.02 -12.06
CA PRO A 149 9.51 -18.09 -11.06
C PRO A 149 9.09 -16.65 -11.38
N THR A 150 8.84 -15.86 -10.35
CA THR A 150 8.43 -14.45 -10.44
C THR A 150 9.14 -13.64 -9.35
N ASP A 151 9.16 -12.31 -9.48
CA ASP A 151 9.79 -11.44 -8.47
C ASP A 151 9.13 -11.54 -7.08
N GLU A 152 7.84 -11.91 -7.03
CA GLU A 152 7.03 -12.04 -5.81
C GLU A 152 6.93 -13.49 -5.29
N GLY A 153 7.65 -14.45 -5.90
CA GLY A 153 7.57 -15.87 -5.55
C GLY A 153 7.52 -16.77 -6.78
N ALA A 154 6.50 -17.62 -6.91
CA ALA A 154 6.33 -18.49 -8.06
C ALA A 154 4.86 -18.62 -8.49
N LEU A 155 4.61 -18.53 -9.79
CA LEU A 155 3.30 -18.72 -10.40
C LEU A 155 3.09 -20.19 -10.73
N ILE A 156 2.07 -20.79 -10.13
CA ILE A 156 1.63 -22.16 -10.37
C ILE A 156 0.53 -22.12 -11.44
N ARG A 157 0.81 -22.70 -12.61
CA ARG A 157 -0.20 -22.93 -13.65
C ARG A 157 -0.73 -24.35 -13.54
N PHE A 158 -2.03 -24.51 -13.52
CA PHE A 158 -2.67 -25.81 -13.39
C PHE A 158 -3.95 -25.90 -14.21
N SER A 159 -4.36 -27.15 -14.47
CA SER A 159 -5.58 -27.45 -15.21
C SER A 159 -6.45 -28.44 -14.46
N PHE A 160 -7.76 -28.32 -14.62
CA PHE A 160 -8.74 -29.23 -14.02
C PHE A 160 -9.99 -29.37 -14.89
N VAL A 161 -10.72 -30.46 -14.74
CA VAL A 161 -11.95 -30.68 -15.51
C VAL A 161 -13.16 -30.16 -14.74
N ALA A 162 -13.85 -29.18 -15.31
CA ALA A 162 -15.13 -28.67 -14.83
C ALA A 162 -16.17 -28.76 -15.93
N GLU A 163 -17.31 -29.41 -15.65
CA GLU A 163 -18.44 -29.52 -16.57
C GLU A 163 -18.05 -30.10 -17.94
N GLY A 164 -17.17 -31.10 -17.94
CA GLY A 164 -16.69 -31.76 -19.15
C GLY A 164 -15.69 -30.93 -19.98
N LYS A 165 -15.24 -29.77 -19.49
CA LYS A 165 -14.24 -28.92 -20.14
C LYS A 165 -13.01 -28.76 -19.27
N ILE A 166 -11.84 -28.70 -19.90
CA ILE A 166 -10.60 -28.37 -19.22
C ILE A 166 -10.59 -26.87 -18.93
N GLN A 167 -10.40 -26.52 -17.67
CA GLN A 167 -10.18 -25.16 -17.18
C GLN A 167 -8.70 -24.99 -16.89
N HIS A 168 -8.17 -23.81 -17.18
CA HIS A 168 -6.82 -23.41 -16.83
C HIS A 168 -6.89 -22.29 -15.80
N ALA A 169 -6.03 -22.35 -14.80
CA ALA A 169 -5.99 -21.39 -13.71
C ALA A 169 -4.55 -21.16 -13.25
N GLU A 170 -4.35 -20.04 -12.57
CA GLU A 170 -3.05 -19.60 -12.08
C GLU A 170 -3.15 -19.23 -10.61
N LEU A 171 -2.17 -19.66 -9.82
CA LEU A 171 -2.04 -19.34 -8.40
C LEU A 171 -0.65 -18.76 -8.15
N LEU A 172 -0.57 -17.52 -7.68
CA LEU A 172 0.69 -16.95 -7.19
C LEU A 172 0.97 -17.53 -5.80
N HIS A 173 2.11 -18.19 -5.68
CA HIS A 173 2.61 -18.73 -4.42
C HIS A 173 3.77 -17.85 -3.90
N PRO A 174 3.78 -17.47 -2.61
CA PRO A 174 4.76 -16.51 -2.08
C PRO A 174 6.18 -17.07 -2.00
N SER A 175 6.33 -18.40 -1.96
CA SER A 175 7.65 -19.05 -1.99
C SER A 175 8.20 -19.12 -3.41
N GLY A 176 9.48 -18.81 -3.57
CA GLY A 176 10.22 -19.09 -4.80
C GLY A 176 10.39 -20.58 -5.07
N LEU A 177 11.02 -20.91 -6.20
CA LEU A 177 11.30 -22.30 -6.56
C LEU A 177 12.60 -22.80 -5.91
N PRO A 178 12.66 -24.05 -5.43
CA PRO A 178 11.56 -25.04 -5.38
C PRO A 178 10.54 -24.71 -4.27
N ILE A 179 9.25 -24.92 -4.56
CA ILE A 179 8.19 -24.81 -3.55
C ILE A 179 8.16 -26.09 -2.73
N ILE A 180 8.41 -25.98 -1.42
CA ILE A 180 8.22 -27.07 -0.46
C ILE A 180 6.85 -26.90 0.19
N LEU A 181 6.02 -27.94 0.09
CA LEU A 181 4.67 -27.94 0.64
C LEU A 181 4.72 -28.05 2.18
N PRO A 182 3.65 -27.65 2.91
CA PRO A 182 3.65 -27.67 4.38
C PRO A 182 3.89 -29.05 5.02
N TYR A 183 3.69 -30.14 4.27
CA TYR A 183 3.97 -31.50 4.69
C TYR A 183 5.33 -32.03 4.18
N GLY A 184 6.16 -31.18 3.59
CA GLY A 184 7.55 -31.46 3.24
C GLY A 184 7.80 -32.00 1.85
N MET A 185 6.80 -32.44 1.08
CA MET A 185 7.06 -32.82 -0.32
C MET A 185 7.29 -31.59 -1.21
N PRO A 186 8.20 -31.66 -2.19
CA PRO A 186 8.35 -30.60 -3.17
C PRO A 186 7.19 -30.63 -4.16
N LEU A 187 6.69 -29.46 -4.54
CA LEU A 187 5.74 -29.31 -5.63
C LEU A 187 6.45 -29.47 -6.97
N ARG A 188 5.97 -30.35 -7.84
CA ARG A 188 6.53 -30.58 -9.18
C ARG A 188 5.48 -30.44 -10.28
N GLU A 189 5.96 -30.26 -11.50
CA GLU A 189 5.10 -30.37 -12.69
C GLU A 189 4.51 -31.78 -12.79
N ALA A 190 3.31 -31.86 -13.34
CA ALA A 190 2.47 -33.06 -13.38
C ALA A 190 2.07 -33.64 -12.02
N ASP A 191 2.31 -32.94 -10.90
CA ASP A 191 1.71 -33.34 -9.63
C ASP A 191 0.21 -33.06 -9.62
N GLU A 192 -0.54 -33.85 -8.87
CA GLU A 192 -2.00 -33.79 -8.82
C GLU A 192 -2.54 -33.50 -7.42
N PHE A 193 -3.48 -32.55 -7.34
CA PHE A 193 -4.07 -32.07 -6.10
C PHE A 193 -5.58 -31.93 -6.22
N ARG A 194 -6.28 -31.97 -5.09
CA ARG A 194 -7.71 -31.66 -5.08
C ARG A 194 -7.92 -30.18 -5.38
N VAL A 195 -8.92 -29.87 -6.19
CA VAL A 195 -9.40 -28.52 -6.43
C VAL A 195 -10.90 -28.50 -6.24
N ARG A 196 -11.38 -27.48 -5.51
CA ARG A 196 -12.80 -27.22 -5.34
C ARG A 196 -13.20 -26.05 -6.24
N PHE A 197 -14.29 -26.14 -6.98
CA PHE A 197 -14.76 -25.06 -7.86
C PHE A 197 -16.28 -24.90 -7.81
N VAL A 198 -16.78 -23.70 -8.11
CA VAL A 198 -18.22 -23.40 -8.11
C VAL A 198 -18.87 -23.87 -9.41
N THR A 199 -19.92 -24.69 -9.28
CA THR A 199 -20.71 -25.14 -10.44
C THR A 199 -21.35 -23.95 -11.16
N ASN A 200 -21.35 -23.96 -12.49
CA ASN A 200 -21.74 -22.88 -13.42
C ASN A 200 -20.84 -21.63 -13.39
N ARG A 201 -19.81 -21.58 -12.53
CA ARG A 201 -18.78 -20.51 -12.48
C ARG A 201 -17.40 -21.05 -12.12
N PRO A 202 -16.76 -21.87 -12.98
CA PRO A 202 -15.49 -22.55 -12.65
C PRO A 202 -14.29 -21.62 -12.42
N SER A 203 -14.39 -20.34 -12.77
CA SER A 203 -13.36 -19.33 -12.44
C SER A 203 -13.24 -19.06 -10.94
N ILE A 204 -14.24 -19.44 -10.15
CA ILE A 204 -14.16 -19.46 -8.69
C ILE A 204 -13.76 -20.86 -8.26
N TRP A 205 -12.49 -21.02 -7.93
CA TRP A 205 -11.88 -22.28 -7.51
C TRP A 205 -11.03 -22.10 -6.24
N ASP A 206 -10.59 -23.19 -5.65
CA ASP A 206 -9.64 -23.27 -4.53
C ASP A 206 -8.77 -24.52 -4.68
N LEU A 207 -7.47 -24.32 -4.95
CA LEU A 207 -6.50 -25.40 -5.16
C LEU A 207 -5.94 -25.84 -3.81
N GLN A 208 -6.21 -27.08 -3.42
CA GLN A 208 -5.87 -27.61 -2.10
C GLN A 208 -4.52 -28.32 -2.17
N LEU A 209 -3.43 -27.55 -2.21
CA LEU A 209 -2.06 -28.09 -2.23
C LEU A 209 -1.73 -28.98 -1.01
N GLY A 210 -2.50 -28.88 0.08
CA GLY A 210 -2.39 -29.76 1.25
C GLY A 210 -3.10 -31.12 1.10
N GLN A 211 -3.84 -31.33 0.01
CA GLN A 211 -4.63 -32.54 -0.26
C GLN A 211 -4.26 -33.11 -1.63
N PRO A 212 -3.17 -33.87 -1.74
CA PRO A 212 -2.81 -34.56 -2.98
C PRO A 212 -3.92 -35.51 -3.43
N SER A 213 -4.00 -35.80 -4.74
CA SER A 213 -4.87 -36.86 -5.27
C SER A 213 -4.41 -38.23 -4.76
N ASP A 214 -5.28 -39.24 -4.81
CA ASP A 214 -4.91 -40.60 -4.39
C ASP A 214 -3.78 -41.16 -5.28
N GLY A 215 -3.79 -40.82 -6.58
CA GLY A 215 -2.70 -41.14 -7.51
C GLY A 215 -1.39 -40.41 -7.16
N GLN A 216 -1.47 -39.16 -6.70
CA GLN A 216 -0.31 -38.42 -6.25
C GLN A 216 0.28 -38.97 -4.95
N VAL A 217 -0.57 -39.42 -4.03
CA VAL A 217 -0.13 -40.11 -2.80
C VAL A 217 0.65 -41.38 -3.16
N GLU A 218 0.16 -42.18 -4.10
CA GLU A 218 0.86 -43.40 -4.52
C GLU A 218 2.22 -43.08 -5.17
N LYS A 219 2.27 -42.02 -5.99
CA LYS A 219 3.54 -41.51 -6.54
C LYS A 219 4.52 -41.09 -5.44
N TYR A 220 4.05 -40.38 -4.41
CA TYR A 220 4.88 -40.02 -3.25
C TYR A 220 5.34 -41.24 -2.46
N ASN A 221 4.49 -42.26 -2.31
CA ASN A 221 4.81 -43.49 -1.63
C ASN A 221 5.92 -44.25 -2.38
N LEU A 222 5.80 -44.37 -3.69
CA LEU A 222 6.83 -44.97 -4.55
C LEU A 222 8.18 -44.24 -4.40
N LEU A 223 8.18 -42.91 -4.51
CA LEU A 223 9.40 -42.11 -4.36
C LEU A 223 10.07 -42.30 -3.00
N ALA A 224 9.28 -42.31 -1.92
CA ALA A 224 9.79 -42.53 -0.57
C ALA A 224 10.42 -43.92 -0.41
N ARG A 225 9.78 -44.95 -0.96
CA ARG A 225 10.28 -46.33 -0.94
C ARG A 225 11.55 -46.50 -1.77
N GLU A 226 11.59 -45.95 -2.97
CA GLU A 226 12.78 -45.97 -3.84
C GLU A 226 13.96 -45.29 -3.15
N ARG A 227 13.72 -44.12 -2.54
CA ARG A 227 14.76 -43.40 -1.81
C ARG A 227 15.26 -44.17 -0.59
N HIS A 228 14.36 -44.78 0.18
CA HIS A 228 14.74 -45.60 1.32
C HIS A 228 15.50 -46.87 0.90
N ALA A 229 15.13 -47.51 -0.21
CA ALA A 229 15.87 -48.65 -0.75
C ALA A 229 17.29 -48.30 -1.21
N GLN A 230 17.50 -47.09 -1.75
CA GLN A 230 18.84 -46.61 -2.12
C GLN A 230 19.75 -46.44 -0.90
N LEU A 231 19.20 -45.98 0.22
CA LEU A 231 19.94 -45.73 1.45
C LEU A 231 20.09 -46.97 2.33
N HIS A 232 19.21 -47.96 2.17
CA HIS A 232 19.14 -49.20 2.94
C HIS A 232 19.07 -50.44 2.04
N PRO A 233 20.14 -50.74 1.27
CA PRO A 233 20.15 -51.88 0.35
C PRO A 233 20.05 -53.25 1.06
N GLU A 234 20.27 -53.30 2.37
CA GLU A 234 20.11 -54.48 3.21
C GLU A 234 18.65 -54.88 3.45
N LEU A 235 17.70 -53.96 3.28
CA LEU A 235 16.28 -54.21 3.55
C LEU A 235 15.56 -54.74 2.32
N SER A 236 14.69 -55.74 2.52
CA SER A 236 13.86 -56.25 1.43
C SER A 236 12.79 -55.24 0.99
N SER A 237 12.38 -55.29 -0.28
CA SER A 237 11.32 -54.42 -0.82
C SER A 237 10.01 -54.48 -0.02
N ARG A 238 9.64 -55.68 0.47
CA ARG A 238 8.46 -55.88 1.32
C ARG A 238 8.60 -55.17 2.66
N HIS A 239 9.79 -55.22 3.25
CA HIS A 239 10.07 -54.54 4.52
C HIS A 239 9.98 -53.02 4.36
N ILE A 240 10.61 -52.48 3.31
CA ILE A 240 10.56 -51.05 2.98
C ILE A 240 9.13 -50.57 2.72
N GLN A 241 8.35 -51.36 1.98
CA GLN A 241 6.94 -51.06 1.73
C GLN A 241 6.13 -50.98 3.02
N CYS A 242 6.37 -51.92 3.95
CA CYS A 242 5.70 -51.93 5.26
C CYS A 242 6.05 -50.68 6.08
N LEU A 243 7.34 -50.34 6.20
CA LEU A 243 7.80 -49.17 6.94
C LEU A 243 7.23 -47.85 6.38
N ALA A 244 7.28 -47.66 5.06
CA ALA A 244 6.70 -46.49 4.40
C ALA A 244 5.17 -46.42 4.57
N GLY A 245 4.49 -47.58 4.54
CA GLY A 245 3.06 -47.68 4.83
C GLY A 245 2.71 -47.21 6.24
N ILE A 246 3.45 -47.68 7.26
CA ILE A 246 3.29 -47.21 8.65
C ILE A 246 3.52 -45.71 8.76
N ALA A 247 4.53 -45.17 8.06
CA ALA A 247 4.82 -43.75 8.05
C ALA A 247 3.63 -42.94 7.49
N TYR A 248 3.06 -43.40 6.36
CA TYR A 248 1.88 -42.78 5.76
C TYR A 248 0.66 -42.89 6.68
N ASP A 249 0.41 -44.03 7.30
CA ASP A 249 -0.74 -44.19 8.19
C ASP A 249 -0.67 -43.25 9.40
N LEU A 250 0.54 -43.01 9.94
CA LEU A 250 0.73 -42.17 11.13
C LEU A 250 0.73 -40.67 10.82
N LYS A 251 1.22 -40.26 9.65
CA LYS A 251 1.46 -38.83 9.33
C LYS A 251 0.94 -38.38 7.95
N GLY A 252 0.28 -39.25 7.21
CA GLY A 252 -0.12 -39.03 5.83
C GLY A 252 1.09 -38.74 4.91
N PRO A 253 0.94 -37.82 3.95
CA PRO A 253 2.02 -37.42 3.05
C PRO A 253 3.29 -36.92 3.78
N ALA A 254 3.15 -36.38 4.99
CA ALA A 254 4.31 -35.93 5.78
C ALA A 254 5.20 -37.09 6.24
N GLY A 255 4.61 -38.27 6.51
CA GLY A 255 5.39 -39.47 6.83
C GLY A 255 6.19 -39.98 5.63
N LEU A 256 5.60 -39.90 4.43
CA LEU A 256 6.31 -40.22 3.20
C LEU A 256 7.43 -39.22 2.92
N ALA A 257 7.21 -37.93 3.20
CA ALA A 257 8.25 -36.91 3.11
C ALA A 257 9.42 -37.17 4.07
N ASP A 258 9.13 -37.59 5.31
CA ASP A 258 10.17 -37.99 6.28
C ASP A 258 11.05 -39.12 5.71
N PHE A 259 10.47 -40.10 5.02
CA PHE A 259 11.23 -41.17 4.34
C PHE A 259 11.98 -40.65 3.11
N TYR A 260 11.38 -39.80 2.29
CA TYR A 260 12.02 -39.27 1.09
C TYR A 260 13.21 -38.35 1.41
N PHE A 261 13.16 -37.59 2.51
CA PHE A 261 14.21 -36.67 2.94
C PHE A 261 14.99 -37.17 4.17
N GLN A 262 15.06 -38.48 4.37
CA GLN A 262 15.66 -39.10 5.55
C GLN A 262 17.16 -38.81 5.75
N ASP A 263 17.86 -38.35 4.70
CA ASP A 263 19.27 -37.95 4.72
C ASP A 263 19.47 -36.44 4.43
N ALA A 264 18.39 -35.66 4.35
CA ALA A 264 18.46 -34.23 4.09
C ALA A 264 18.70 -33.42 5.38
N SER A 265 19.35 -32.25 5.25
CA SER A 265 19.52 -31.32 6.37
C SER A 265 18.24 -30.48 6.61
N PRO A 266 18.03 -29.95 7.83
CA PRO A 266 16.89 -29.08 8.13
C PRO A 266 16.83 -27.81 7.27
N GLU A 267 17.96 -27.30 6.80
CA GLU A 267 18.04 -26.13 5.91
C GLU A 267 17.53 -26.45 4.50
N ALA A 268 17.79 -27.67 4.01
CA ALA A 268 17.31 -28.11 2.70
C ALA A 268 15.79 -28.31 2.70
N ASN A 269 15.24 -28.81 3.81
CA ASN A 269 13.81 -28.99 3.98
C ASN A 269 13.41 -28.91 5.46
N ALA A 270 12.82 -27.77 5.83
CA ALA A 270 12.43 -27.49 7.21
C ALA A 270 11.30 -28.39 7.73
N PHE A 271 10.49 -28.97 6.83
CA PHE A 271 9.32 -29.78 7.19
C PHE A 271 9.63 -31.29 7.27
N ALA A 272 10.55 -31.77 6.43
CA ALA A 272 10.96 -33.17 6.40
C ALA A 272 12.47 -33.28 6.16
N ASN A 273 13.20 -33.89 7.08
CA ASN A 273 14.66 -34.01 7.07
C ASN A 273 15.11 -35.18 7.95
N GLU A 274 16.43 -35.39 8.08
CA GLU A 274 17.01 -36.45 8.88
C GLU A 274 16.50 -36.45 10.35
N LEU A 275 16.28 -35.28 10.95
CA LEU A 275 15.80 -35.18 12.33
C LEU A 275 14.33 -35.60 12.46
N THR A 276 13.48 -35.21 11.50
CA THR A 276 12.06 -35.59 11.52
C THR A 276 11.88 -37.07 11.21
N TYR A 277 12.66 -37.62 10.30
CA TYR A 277 12.76 -39.05 10.04
C TYR A 277 13.16 -39.84 11.30
N LYS A 278 14.29 -39.49 11.92
CA LYS A 278 14.76 -40.15 13.16
C LYS A 278 13.71 -40.07 14.26
N ARG A 279 13.01 -38.93 14.38
CA ARG A 279 11.94 -38.77 15.36
C ARG A 279 10.75 -39.69 15.07
N LEU A 280 10.36 -39.83 13.80
CA LEU A 280 9.29 -40.74 13.39
C LEU A 280 9.65 -42.18 13.73
N VAL A 281 10.78 -42.70 13.23
CA VAL A 281 11.14 -44.12 13.36
C VAL A 281 11.52 -44.52 14.78
N ARG A 282 11.98 -43.59 15.62
CA ARG A 282 12.24 -43.83 17.05
C ARG A 282 11.00 -43.66 17.92
N GLY A 283 9.93 -43.11 17.37
CA GLY A 283 8.66 -42.91 18.08
C GLY A 283 8.03 -44.24 18.47
N ALA A 284 7.47 -44.31 19.68
CA ALA A 284 6.83 -45.53 20.19
C ALA A 284 5.72 -46.07 19.24
N PRO A 285 4.82 -45.23 18.67
CA PRO A 285 3.78 -45.72 17.76
C PRO A 285 4.34 -46.39 16.51
N PHE A 286 5.41 -45.81 15.93
CA PHE A 286 6.04 -46.37 14.74
C PHE A 286 6.74 -47.69 15.06
N ARG A 287 7.53 -47.72 16.16
CA ARG A 287 8.27 -48.93 16.56
C ARG A 287 7.36 -50.11 16.87
N GLN A 288 6.28 -49.90 17.62
CA GLN A 288 5.34 -50.96 17.96
C GLN A 288 4.70 -51.58 16.70
N ARG A 289 4.31 -50.75 15.75
CA ARG A 289 3.77 -51.23 14.47
C ARG A 289 4.84 -51.92 13.63
N ALA A 290 6.04 -51.34 13.54
CA ALA A 290 7.12 -51.95 12.77
C ALA A 290 7.48 -53.33 13.33
N GLU A 291 7.62 -53.47 14.65
CA GLU A 291 7.90 -54.74 15.35
C GLU A 291 6.77 -55.77 15.20
N GLY A 292 5.50 -55.35 15.08
CA GLY A 292 4.36 -56.26 14.93
C GLY A 292 3.94 -56.58 13.49
N GLU A 293 4.21 -55.69 12.53
CA GLU A 293 3.71 -55.79 11.15
C GLU A 293 4.82 -56.05 10.12
N CYS A 294 6.04 -55.58 10.36
CA CYS A 294 7.12 -55.60 9.36
C CYS A 294 8.23 -56.62 9.64
N TRP A 295 8.38 -57.07 10.89
CA TRP A 295 9.40 -58.00 11.34
C TRP A 295 8.84 -59.39 11.66
#